data_AF-A0A918RS29-F1
#
_entry.id   AF-A0A918RS29-F1
#
_cell.length_a   1.000
_cell.length_b   1.000
_cell.length_c   1.000
_cell.angle_alpha   90.00
_cell.angle_beta   90.00
_cell.angle_gamma   90.00
#
_symmetry.space_group_name_H-M   'P 1'
#
loop_
_entity.id
_entity.type
_entity.pdbx_description
1 polymer ?
#
loop_
_entity_poly.entity_id
_entity_poly.type
_entity_poly.pdbx_seq_one_letter_code
_entity_poly.pdbx_strand_id
1 'polypeptide(L)'
;MLSVLLTLLVLPHCANLSPIRTTPVDRWRRNSSVRVKFAHPSDTSRPFPITCRHTFHHTFHTAPCRHIHGTHPCHRSQRRGPTLPAHRNPHLPGPVALPRQSGRPAPPTPLERFNTAPADEAERTLLACLHSPRWARRVAAHRPYPDLAALLAAADEAAYDLAPADLAEALADEPPPTLPAGAYSAARTALDAAHAAYRHRFGHPFVICLDGVPPAETPDRLLASVRSRLANDPDEERQLTAEELRRLARGRLARMARGCAIRTTGQRSRGARGRADTPHPR
;
A
#
# COMPACT_ATOMS: atom_id res chain seq x y z
N MET A 1 -29.41 0.60 -32.16
CA MET A 1 -28.74 -0.01 -30.98
C MET A 1 -29.13 -1.49 -30.76
N LEU A 2 -29.25 -2.29 -31.84
CA LEU A 2 -29.44 -3.76 -31.76
C LEU A 2 -28.18 -4.56 -32.18
N SER A 3 -27.13 -3.89 -32.66
CA SER A 3 -25.99 -4.57 -33.30
C SER A 3 -24.94 -5.14 -32.35
N VAL A 4 -25.02 -4.85 -31.04
CA VAL A 4 -24.02 -5.30 -30.05
C VAL A 4 -24.42 -6.60 -29.34
N LEU A 5 -25.69 -7.00 -29.44
CA LEU A 5 -26.18 -8.26 -28.83
C LEU A 5 -25.89 -9.50 -29.69
N LEU A 6 -25.62 -9.34 -30.99
CA LEU A 6 -25.43 -10.48 -31.90
C LEU A 6 -23.99 -10.99 -31.95
N THR A 7 -22.99 -10.22 -31.49
CA THR A 7 -21.58 -10.63 -31.55
C THR A 7 -21.20 -11.67 -30.49
N LEU A 8 -22.07 -11.96 -29.52
CA LEU A 8 -21.80 -12.94 -28.46
C LEU A 8 -22.21 -14.38 -28.79
N LEU A 9 -22.78 -14.65 -29.98
CA LEU A 9 -23.38 -15.96 -30.29
C LEU A 9 -22.82 -16.70 -31.51
N VAL A 10 -21.72 -16.26 -32.12
CA VAL A 10 -21.12 -17.01 -33.25
C VAL A 10 -19.60 -17.12 -33.13
N LEU A 11 -19.15 -18.29 -32.67
CA LEU A 11 -17.89 -18.92 -33.10
C LEU A 11 -18.29 -20.15 -33.92
N PRO A 12 -17.59 -20.46 -35.03
CA PRO A 12 -16.50 -21.44 -34.91
C PRO A 12 -15.30 -21.29 -35.88
N HIS A 13 -14.13 -21.75 -35.40
CA HIS A 13 -13.06 -22.51 -36.08
C HIS A 13 -12.44 -22.05 -37.44
N CYS A 14 -11.12 -21.78 -37.47
CA CYS A 14 -10.08 -22.56 -38.21
C CYS A 14 -8.80 -21.77 -38.58
N ALA A 15 -7.66 -22.48 -38.52
CA ALA A 15 -6.33 -22.32 -39.18
C ALA A 15 -5.47 -21.07 -38.84
N ASN A 16 -4.34 -21.18 -38.13
CA ASN A 16 -3.04 -21.81 -38.46
C ASN A 16 -2.25 -21.05 -39.55
N LEU A 17 -1.20 -20.30 -39.14
CA LEU A 17 0.04 -20.05 -39.89
C LEU A 17 1.12 -19.43 -38.96
N SER A 18 2.28 -20.09 -38.98
CA SER A 18 3.62 -19.98 -38.36
C SER A 18 4.29 -18.59 -38.09
N PRO A 19 5.43 -18.57 -37.34
CA PRO A 19 5.87 -17.45 -36.51
C PRO A 19 6.93 -16.55 -37.18
N ILE A 20 6.96 -15.28 -36.78
CA ILE A 20 8.06 -14.35 -37.10
C ILE A 20 8.74 -13.93 -35.80
N ARG A 21 10.01 -14.33 -35.66
CA ARG A 21 10.97 -13.82 -34.67
C ARG A 21 11.45 -12.42 -35.11
N THR A 22 11.37 -11.45 -34.22
CA THR A 22 12.31 -10.32 -34.15
C THR A 22 12.52 -9.90 -32.69
N THR A 23 13.75 -9.46 -32.43
CA THR A 23 14.46 -9.35 -31.14
C THR A 23 14.10 -8.11 -30.31
N PRO A 24 14.40 -8.10 -28.99
CA PRO A 24 14.02 -7.03 -28.08
C PRO A 24 15.02 -5.88 -28.07
N VAL A 25 14.52 -4.64 -28.05
CA VAL A 25 15.30 -3.43 -27.72
C VAL A 25 14.82 -2.89 -26.38
N ASP A 26 15.64 -3.18 -25.38
CA ASP A 26 16.09 -2.35 -24.28
C ASP A 26 15.20 -1.26 -23.62
N ARG A 27 15.25 -1.35 -22.29
CA ARG A 27 15.44 -0.25 -21.32
C ARG A 27 14.20 0.42 -20.75
N TRP A 28 13.64 -0.21 -19.72
CA TRP A 28 13.03 0.50 -18.59
C TRP A 28 13.91 0.35 -17.34
N ARG A 29 14.36 1.49 -16.83
CA ARG A 29 15.25 1.61 -15.67
C ARG A 29 14.54 1.12 -14.41
N ARG A 30 15.23 0.22 -13.70
CA ARG A 30 14.95 -0.24 -12.33
C ARG A 30 14.90 0.96 -11.39
N ASN A 31 13.80 1.11 -10.66
CA ASN A 31 13.73 2.02 -9.52
C ASN A 31 14.39 1.35 -8.31
N SER A 32 15.20 2.14 -7.60
CA SER A 32 16.18 1.72 -6.61
C SER A 32 15.58 1.02 -5.39
N SER A 33 16.16 -0.11 -5.00
CA SER A 33 15.76 -0.94 -3.87
C SER A 33 16.28 -0.39 -2.53
N VAL A 34 15.38 0.09 -1.66
CA VAL A 34 15.62 0.05 -0.21
C VAL A 34 15.09 -1.30 0.26
N ARG A 35 15.98 -2.30 0.34
CA ARG A 35 15.66 -3.66 0.79
C ARG A 35 15.72 -3.69 2.31
N VAL A 36 14.58 -3.65 2.98
CA VAL A 36 14.49 -4.02 4.40
C VAL A 36 14.53 -5.54 4.49
N LYS A 37 15.59 -6.07 5.08
CA LYS A 37 15.82 -7.51 5.22
C LYS A 37 15.06 -8.00 6.47
N PHE A 38 13.98 -8.75 6.28
CA PHE A 38 13.34 -9.48 7.37
C PHE A 38 14.17 -10.72 7.71
N ALA A 39 14.60 -10.82 8.96
CA ALA A 39 15.26 -12.01 9.48
C ALA A 39 14.22 -13.14 9.63
N HIS A 40 14.47 -14.28 8.99
CA HIS A 40 13.72 -15.51 9.24
C HIS A 40 14.11 -16.06 10.62
N PRO A 41 13.17 -16.60 11.42
CA PRO A 41 13.48 -17.21 12.71
C PRO A 41 14.00 -18.64 12.49
N SER A 42 15.21 -18.78 11.93
CA SER A 42 16.00 -20.01 11.88
C SER A 42 17.43 -19.67 11.46
N ASP A 43 18.12 -18.81 12.21
CA ASP A 43 19.57 -18.67 12.06
C ASP A 43 20.22 -18.31 13.40
N THR A 44 20.70 -19.34 14.07
CA THR A 44 21.56 -19.24 15.25
C THR A 44 22.99 -18.97 14.79
N SER A 45 23.40 -17.70 14.72
CA SER A 45 24.81 -17.33 14.84
C SER A 45 24.99 -15.83 15.17
N ARG A 46 25.96 -15.57 16.07
CA ARG A 46 26.24 -14.32 16.81
C ARG A 46 26.87 -13.20 15.94
N PRO A 47 26.95 -11.94 16.43
CA PRO A 47 26.99 -10.74 15.60
C PRO A 47 28.41 -10.22 15.30
N PHE A 48 28.57 -9.56 14.15
CA PHE A 48 29.69 -8.65 13.86
C PHE A 48 29.17 -7.23 13.60
N PRO A 49 29.87 -6.17 14.06
CA PRO A 49 29.43 -4.78 13.88
C PRO A 49 29.81 -4.26 12.48
N ILE A 50 28.87 -3.52 11.86
CA ILE A 50 29.06 -2.88 10.56
C ILE A 50 29.58 -1.46 10.78
N THR A 51 30.81 -1.18 10.37
CA THR A 51 31.26 0.16 10.02
C THR A 51 31.80 0.13 8.59
N CYS A 52 31.07 0.70 7.63
CA CYS A 52 31.63 1.10 6.34
C CYS A 52 31.06 2.45 5.90
N ARG A 53 31.80 3.47 6.31
CA ARG A 53 31.96 4.81 5.73
C ARG A 53 32.23 4.70 4.22
N HIS A 54 31.35 5.26 3.38
CA HIS A 54 31.66 5.48 1.96
C HIS A 54 32.19 6.90 1.79
N THR A 55 33.50 7.03 1.68
CA THR A 55 34.19 8.25 1.27
C THR A 55 34.32 8.22 -0.25
N PHE A 56 33.69 9.17 -0.95
CA PHE A 56 33.89 9.41 -2.37
C PHE A 56 35.29 9.98 -2.61
N HIS A 57 36.11 9.30 -3.42
CA HIS A 57 37.37 9.82 -3.92
C HIS A 57 37.14 10.60 -5.22
N HIS A 58 37.34 11.92 -5.19
CA HIS A 58 37.62 12.70 -6.38
C HIS A 58 39.14 12.83 -6.52
N THR A 59 39.70 12.16 -7.52
CA THR A 59 41.08 12.34 -7.98
C THR A 59 41.17 13.64 -8.78
N PHE A 60 41.94 14.61 -8.28
CA PHE A 60 42.52 15.68 -9.08
C PHE A 60 44.04 15.60 -8.97
N HIS A 61 44.69 15.61 -10.13
CA HIS A 61 46.13 15.45 -10.31
C HIS A 61 46.70 16.82 -10.71
N THR A 62 47.54 17.42 -9.87
CA THR A 62 48.43 18.53 -10.27
C THR A 62 49.71 18.52 -9.45
N ALA A 63 50.80 18.29 -10.19
CA ALA A 63 52.23 18.64 -10.05
C ALA A 63 52.91 18.87 -8.67
N PRO A 64 54.18 18.42 -8.50
CA PRO A 64 54.94 18.52 -7.27
C PRO A 64 55.83 19.79 -7.22
N CYS A 65 56.15 20.27 -6.02
CA CYS A 65 57.51 20.75 -5.69
C CYS A 65 57.75 21.03 -4.20
N ARG A 66 58.88 20.50 -3.75
CA ARG A 66 59.85 20.98 -2.75
C ARG A 66 59.47 21.09 -1.26
N HIS A 67 60.06 20.15 -0.53
CA HIS A 67 60.58 20.29 0.83
C HIS A 67 61.46 21.53 1.01
N ILE A 68 61.27 22.24 2.12
CA ILE A 68 62.32 22.95 2.83
C ILE A 68 62.22 22.58 4.32
N HIS A 69 63.35 22.16 4.88
CA HIS A 69 63.59 21.87 6.29
C HIS A 69 63.59 23.15 7.13
N GLY A 70 63.04 23.06 8.35
CA GLY A 70 63.11 24.12 9.34
C GLY A 70 62.96 23.56 10.76
N THR A 71 64.11 23.37 11.39
CA THR A 71 64.44 23.04 12.78
C THR A 71 63.53 23.61 13.90
N HIS A 72 63.31 22.77 14.92
CA HIS A 72 62.98 23.01 16.35
C HIS A 72 63.53 24.33 16.95
N PRO A 73 62.95 24.94 18.03
CA PRO A 73 62.70 24.26 19.30
C PRO A 73 61.52 24.73 20.18
N CYS A 74 61.33 23.92 21.23
CA CYS A 74 60.39 24.01 22.33
C CYS A 74 60.59 25.26 23.20
N HIS A 75 59.50 25.94 23.58
CA HIS A 75 59.47 26.75 24.81
C HIS A 75 58.16 26.56 25.58
N ARG A 76 58.35 26.02 26.78
CA ARG A 76 57.44 25.97 27.92
C ARG A 76 57.20 27.40 28.43
N SER A 77 55.95 27.84 28.59
CA SER A 77 55.61 28.79 29.65
C SER A 77 54.15 28.67 30.07
N GLN A 78 53.97 28.27 31.33
CA GLN A 78 52.75 28.46 32.09
C GLN A 78 52.63 29.94 32.44
N ARG A 79 51.44 30.53 32.28
CA ARG A 79 51.01 31.68 33.10
C ARG A 79 49.54 31.50 33.49
N ARG A 80 49.34 31.38 34.80
CA ARG A 80 48.05 31.51 35.50
C ARG A 80 47.53 32.93 35.26
N GLY A 81 46.29 33.05 34.78
CA GLY A 81 45.54 34.30 34.74
C GLY A 81 44.69 34.50 36.01
N PRO A 82 44.38 35.75 36.40
CA PRO A 82 43.80 36.08 37.70
C PRO A 82 42.27 35.94 37.75
N THR A 83 41.79 35.68 38.96
CA THR A 83 40.39 35.60 39.40
C THR A 83 39.60 36.86 39.04
N LEU A 84 38.54 36.74 38.23
CA LEU A 84 37.55 37.79 38.01
C LEU A 84 36.55 37.82 39.19
N PRO A 85 36.15 39.01 39.69
CA PRO A 85 35.19 39.13 40.78
C PRO A 85 33.76 38.86 40.29
N ALA A 86 32.96 38.23 41.15
CA ALA A 86 31.56 37.90 40.91
C ALA A 86 30.71 39.18 40.80
N HIS A 87 30.22 39.48 39.60
CA HIS A 87 29.14 40.45 39.43
C HIS A 87 27.84 39.85 39.95
N ARG A 88 27.32 40.48 41.00
CA ARG A 88 26.04 40.20 41.66
C ARG A 88 24.90 40.60 40.71
N ASN A 89 24.19 39.63 40.16
CA ASN A 89 23.05 39.86 39.26
C ASN A 89 21.82 40.30 40.10
N PRO A 90 21.19 41.46 39.83
CA PRO A 90 20.03 41.90 40.59
C PRO A 90 18.77 41.11 40.19
N HIS A 91 18.21 40.43 41.19
CA HIS A 91 16.81 40.04 41.39
C HIS A 91 15.88 40.00 40.15
N LEU A 92 15.66 38.80 39.61
CA LEU A 92 14.53 38.49 38.72
C LEU A 92 13.22 38.44 39.55
N PRO A 93 12.12 39.06 39.10
CA PRO A 93 10.82 38.91 39.75
C PRO A 93 10.16 37.58 39.36
N GLY A 94 9.90 36.75 40.37
CA GLY A 94 8.84 35.74 40.39
C GLY A 94 9.05 34.45 39.57
N PRO A 95 8.63 33.28 40.10
CA PRO A 95 8.44 32.09 39.27
C PRO A 95 7.35 32.41 38.25
N VAL A 96 7.71 32.51 36.98
CA VAL A 96 6.74 32.52 35.89
C VAL A 96 6.01 31.18 35.96
N ALA A 97 4.76 31.20 36.40
CA ALA A 97 3.91 30.03 36.39
C ALA A 97 3.82 29.56 34.94
N LEU A 98 4.55 28.47 34.62
CA LEU A 98 4.33 27.74 33.38
C LEU A 98 2.84 27.42 33.35
N PRO A 99 2.09 27.83 32.32
CA PRO A 99 0.69 27.47 32.22
C PRO A 99 0.64 25.95 32.30
N ARG A 100 0.00 25.40 33.34
CA ARG A 100 -0.28 23.96 33.41
C ARG A 100 -1.08 23.67 32.16
N GLN A 101 -0.43 23.07 31.17
CA GLN A 101 -1.09 22.51 30.01
C GLN A 101 -1.96 21.38 30.53
N SER A 102 -3.16 21.76 30.97
CA SER A 102 -4.27 20.87 31.27
C SER A 102 -4.88 20.46 29.93
N GLY A 103 -4.01 20.02 29.02
CA GLY A 103 -4.39 19.57 27.69
C GLY A 103 -4.78 18.12 27.83
N ARG A 104 -6.08 17.83 27.82
CA ARG A 104 -6.54 16.47 27.52
C ARG A 104 -5.81 16.04 26.24
N PRO A 105 -5.05 14.92 26.22
CA PRO A 105 -4.37 14.49 25.01
C PRO A 105 -5.39 14.40 23.89
N ALA A 106 -5.02 14.89 22.71
CA ALA A 106 -5.86 14.81 21.53
C ALA A 106 -6.29 13.35 21.33
N PRO A 107 -7.53 13.09 20.89
CA PRO A 107 -7.96 11.72 20.64
C PRO A 107 -7.00 11.08 19.62
N PRO A 108 -6.63 9.80 19.81
CA PRO A 108 -5.70 9.14 18.91
C PRO A 108 -6.27 9.13 17.50
N THR A 109 -5.42 9.46 16.52
CA THR A 109 -5.74 9.37 15.10
C THR A 109 -6.18 7.95 14.74
N PRO A 110 -6.91 7.74 13.64
CA PRO A 110 -7.30 6.39 13.22
C PRO A 110 -6.10 5.45 13.03
N LEU A 111 -4.96 5.98 12.55
CA LEU A 111 -3.72 5.21 12.44
C LEU A 111 -3.12 4.86 13.81
N GLU A 112 -3.11 5.79 14.76
CA GLU A 112 -2.65 5.51 16.14
C GLU A 112 -3.54 4.46 16.81
N ARG A 113 -4.86 4.53 16.61
CA ARG A 113 -5.79 3.48 17.09
C ARG A 113 -5.48 2.13 16.46
N PHE A 114 -5.21 2.09 15.16
CA PHE A 114 -4.80 0.87 14.48
C PHE A 114 -3.47 0.33 15.01
N ASN A 115 -2.49 1.19 15.31
CA ASN A 115 -1.20 0.79 15.87
C ASN A 115 -1.31 0.18 17.27
N THR A 116 -2.24 0.64 18.10
CA THR A 116 -2.40 0.17 19.49
C THR A 116 -3.49 -0.88 19.66
N ALA A 117 -4.30 -1.14 18.63
CA ALA A 117 -5.35 -2.15 18.69
C ALA A 117 -4.80 -3.56 18.98
N PRO A 118 -5.58 -4.42 19.67
CA PRO A 118 -5.30 -5.86 19.79
C PRO A 118 -4.98 -6.51 18.43
N ALA A 119 -4.16 -7.56 18.43
CA ALA A 119 -3.73 -8.22 17.20
C ALA A 119 -4.91 -8.72 16.35
N ASP A 120 -5.90 -9.33 16.98
CA ASP A 120 -7.11 -9.85 16.33
C ASP A 120 -7.99 -8.72 15.75
N GLU A 121 -8.09 -7.58 16.44
CA GLU A 121 -8.81 -6.39 15.94
C GLU A 121 -8.15 -5.79 14.70
N ALA A 122 -6.82 -5.69 14.72
CA ALA A 122 -6.06 -5.20 13.59
C ALA A 122 -6.15 -6.16 12.40
N GLU A 123 -6.01 -7.47 12.62
CA GLU A 123 -6.18 -8.48 11.59
C GLU A 123 -7.57 -8.45 10.98
N ARG A 124 -8.65 -8.33 11.78
CA ARG A 124 -10.02 -8.17 11.26
C ARG A 124 -10.19 -6.92 10.41
N THR A 125 -9.58 -5.82 10.84
CA THR A 125 -9.61 -4.56 10.07
C THR A 125 -8.89 -4.71 8.73
N LEU A 126 -7.76 -5.43 8.72
CA LEU A 126 -6.99 -5.72 7.52
C LEU A 126 -7.73 -6.70 6.58
N LEU A 127 -8.40 -7.72 7.12
CA LEU A 127 -9.23 -8.64 6.35
C LEU A 127 -10.37 -7.94 5.61
N ALA A 128 -10.91 -6.84 6.15
CA ALA A 128 -11.88 -6.01 5.45
C ALA A 128 -11.25 -5.18 4.30
N CYS A 129 -9.94 -4.96 4.31
CA CYS A 129 -9.21 -4.31 3.22
C CYS A 129 -8.85 -5.31 2.12
N LEU A 130 -8.32 -6.48 2.49
CA LEU A 130 -7.96 -7.55 1.58
C LEU A 130 -8.29 -8.89 2.25
N HIS A 131 -9.07 -9.73 1.58
CA HIS A 131 -9.55 -11.02 2.09
C HIS A 131 -8.45 -12.11 2.16
N SER A 132 -7.20 -11.73 2.44
CA SER A 132 -6.08 -12.66 2.64
C SER A 132 -5.66 -12.67 4.11
N PRO A 133 -5.85 -13.78 4.84
CA PRO A 133 -5.38 -13.95 6.22
C PRO A 133 -3.86 -13.82 6.34
N ARG A 134 -3.11 -14.35 5.37
CA ARG A 134 -1.64 -14.25 5.33
C ARG A 134 -1.19 -12.80 5.25
N TRP A 135 -1.79 -12.02 4.34
CA TRP A 135 -1.49 -10.59 4.21
C TRP A 135 -1.83 -9.83 5.50
N ALA A 136 -3.03 -10.07 6.06
CA ALA A 136 -3.49 -9.39 7.26
C ALA A 136 -2.55 -9.63 8.45
N ARG A 137 -2.16 -10.89 8.71
CA ARG A 137 -1.20 -11.23 9.77
C ARG A 137 0.15 -10.53 9.58
N ARG A 138 0.66 -10.53 8.34
CA ARG A 138 1.94 -9.88 8.02
C ARG A 138 1.88 -8.39 8.29
N VAL A 139 0.86 -7.68 7.82
CA VAL A 139 0.74 -6.23 8.07
C VAL A 139 0.51 -5.96 9.56
N ALA A 140 -0.31 -6.74 10.25
CA ALA A 140 -0.55 -6.57 11.69
C ALA A 140 0.72 -6.74 12.54
N ALA A 141 1.61 -7.67 12.16
CA ALA A 141 2.84 -7.98 12.89
C ALA A 141 3.93 -6.89 12.79
N HIS A 142 3.84 -5.98 11.81
CA HIS A 142 4.85 -4.91 11.59
C HIS A 142 4.44 -3.56 12.16
N ARG A 143 3.33 -3.51 12.91
CA ARG A 143 2.95 -2.32 13.68
C ARG A 143 3.99 -2.07 14.78
N PRO A 144 4.24 -0.80 15.17
CA PRO A 144 3.52 0.40 14.75
C PRO A 144 4.06 1.04 13.46
N TYR A 145 3.18 1.67 12.70
CA TYR A 145 3.53 2.48 11.52
C TYR A 145 3.60 3.97 11.89
N PRO A 146 4.67 4.70 11.52
CA PRO A 146 4.81 6.11 11.85
C PRO A 146 3.85 7.03 11.09
N ASP A 147 3.48 6.67 9.87
CA ASP A 147 2.56 7.44 9.01
C ASP A 147 1.83 6.53 8.01
N LEU A 148 0.91 7.14 7.25
CA LEU A 148 0.14 6.44 6.22
C LEU A 148 1.05 5.89 5.10
N ALA A 149 2.11 6.60 4.71
CA ALA A 149 2.99 6.15 3.64
C ALA A 149 3.71 4.86 4.02
N ALA A 150 4.18 4.75 5.27
CA ALA A 150 4.80 3.55 5.82
C ALA A 150 3.81 2.36 5.88
N LEU A 151 2.56 2.59 6.32
CA LEU A 151 1.52 1.57 6.30
C LEU A 151 1.25 1.05 4.88
N LEU A 152 1.05 1.96 3.92
CA LEU A 152 0.75 1.58 2.54
C LEU A 152 1.94 0.89 1.87
N ALA A 153 3.17 1.31 2.14
CA ALA A 153 4.37 0.63 1.64
C ALA A 153 4.47 -0.80 2.20
N ALA A 154 4.28 -0.99 3.50
CA ALA A 154 4.30 -2.33 4.10
C ALA A 154 3.18 -3.24 3.57
N ALA A 155 2.00 -2.66 3.32
CA ALA A 155 0.87 -3.34 2.71
C ALA A 155 1.13 -3.79 1.27
N ASP A 156 1.72 -2.91 0.45
CA ASP A 156 2.07 -3.22 -0.93
C ASP A 156 3.13 -4.34 -0.99
N GLU A 157 4.20 -4.24 -0.19
CA GLU A 157 5.23 -5.28 -0.08
C GLU A 157 4.63 -6.63 0.36
N ALA A 158 3.78 -6.63 1.39
CA ALA A 158 3.11 -7.84 1.85
C ALA A 158 2.21 -8.46 0.76
N ALA A 159 1.64 -7.65 -0.13
CA ALA A 159 0.79 -8.09 -1.23
C ALA A 159 1.59 -8.52 -2.48
N TYR A 160 2.82 -8.02 -2.67
CA TYR A 160 3.74 -8.53 -3.69
C TYR A 160 4.21 -9.94 -3.38
N ASP A 161 4.43 -10.24 -2.10
CA ASP A 161 4.89 -11.53 -1.62
C ASP A 161 3.77 -12.58 -1.40
N LEU A 162 2.54 -12.31 -1.87
CA LEU A 162 1.46 -13.29 -1.77
C LEU A 162 1.72 -14.46 -2.71
N ALA A 163 1.57 -15.69 -2.19
CA ALA A 163 1.60 -16.86 -3.04
C ALA A 163 0.36 -16.87 -3.93
N PRO A 164 0.41 -17.55 -5.10
CA PRO A 164 -0.75 -17.68 -5.97
C PRO A 164 -2.01 -18.22 -5.27
N ALA A 165 -1.84 -19.11 -4.29
CA ALA A 165 -2.94 -19.65 -3.49
C ALA A 165 -3.59 -18.59 -2.57
N ASP A 166 -2.79 -17.76 -1.91
CA ASP A 166 -3.32 -16.68 -1.05
C ASP A 166 -4.05 -15.61 -1.87
N LEU A 167 -3.54 -15.34 -3.09
CA LEU A 167 -4.20 -14.45 -4.04
C LEU A 167 -5.54 -15.03 -4.51
N ALA A 168 -5.60 -16.32 -4.81
CA ALA A 168 -6.83 -17.00 -5.21
C ALA A 168 -7.87 -17.01 -4.09
N GLU A 169 -7.46 -17.25 -2.84
CA GLU A 169 -8.32 -17.14 -1.65
C GLU A 169 -8.91 -15.72 -1.53
N ALA A 170 -8.05 -14.70 -1.62
CA ALA A 170 -8.49 -13.31 -1.53
C ALA A 170 -9.46 -12.90 -2.65
N LEU A 171 -9.25 -13.43 -3.87
CA LEU A 171 -10.14 -13.19 -5.00
C LEU A 171 -11.48 -13.92 -4.84
N ALA A 172 -11.51 -15.13 -4.29
CA ALA A 172 -12.74 -15.91 -4.12
C ALA A 172 -13.79 -15.16 -3.28
N ASP A 173 -13.33 -14.45 -2.26
CA ASP A 173 -14.18 -13.66 -1.35
C ASP A 173 -14.39 -12.21 -1.80
N GLU A 174 -13.78 -11.78 -2.92
CA GLU A 174 -13.93 -10.42 -3.42
C GLU A 174 -15.22 -10.25 -4.23
N PRO A 175 -16.14 -9.34 -3.83
CA PRO A 175 -17.34 -9.08 -4.60
C PRO A 175 -17.02 -8.40 -5.94
N PRO A 176 -17.70 -8.79 -7.04
CA PRO A 176 -17.54 -8.10 -8.31
C PRO A 176 -18.15 -6.68 -8.23
N PRO A 177 -17.59 -5.72 -8.97
CA PRO A 177 -18.10 -4.35 -9.02
C PRO A 177 -19.52 -4.31 -9.60
N THR A 178 -20.35 -3.39 -9.14
CA THR A 178 -21.75 -3.27 -9.60
C THR A 178 -22.03 -1.87 -10.12
N LEU A 179 -22.92 -1.75 -11.11
CA LEU A 179 -23.46 -0.47 -11.53
C LEU A 179 -24.33 0.18 -10.44
N PRO A 180 -24.42 1.52 -10.41
CA PRO A 180 -25.32 2.23 -9.50
C PRO A 180 -26.78 1.83 -9.73
N ALA A 181 -27.62 1.96 -8.70
CA ALA A 181 -29.01 1.49 -8.74
C ALA A 181 -29.87 2.15 -9.82
N GLY A 182 -29.52 3.36 -10.26
CA GLY A 182 -30.20 4.09 -11.34
C GLY A 182 -29.74 3.73 -12.75
N ALA A 183 -28.81 2.79 -12.92
CA ALA A 183 -28.39 2.34 -14.25
C ALA A 183 -29.51 1.53 -14.94
N TYR A 184 -29.59 1.67 -16.27
CA TYR A 184 -30.56 0.94 -17.08
C TYR A 184 -30.49 -0.57 -16.87
N SER A 185 -31.65 -1.24 -16.80
CA SER A 185 -31.75 -2.69 -16.56
C SER A 185 -30.94 -3.51 -17.58
N ALA A 186 -30.96 -3.12 -18.86
CA ALA A 186 -30.17 -3.76 -19.90
C ALA A 186 -28.65 -3.70 -19.65
N ALA A 187 -28.15 -2.57 -19.14
CA ALA A 187 -26.72 -2.43 -18.80
C ALA A 187 -26.32 -3.32 -17.62
N ARG A 188 -27.23 -3.48 -16.65
CA ARG A 188 -27.02 -4.39 -15.51
C ARG A 188 -26.97 -5.85 -15.96
N THR A 189 -27.94 -6.29 -16.76
CA THR A 189 -27.96 -7.65 -17.34
C THR A 189 -26.71 -7.92 -18.17
N ALA A 190 -26.28 -6.95 -18.99
CA ALA A 190 -25.06 -7.08 -19.79
C ALA A 190 -23.79 -7.20 -18.92
N LEU A 191 -23.71 -6.44 -17.83
CA LEU A 191 -22.59 -6.56 -16.88
C LEU A 191 -22.58 -7.90 -16.15
N ASP A 192 -23.75 -8.38 -15.72
CA ASP A 192 -23.88 -9.68 -15.04
C ASP A 192 -23.47 -10.83 -15.98
N ALA A 193 -23.86 -10.77 -17.26
CA ALA A 193 -23.42 -11.71 -18.28
C ALA A 193 -21.90 -11.62 -18.51
N ALA A 194 -21.32 -10.41 -18.53
CA ALA A 194 -19.88 -10.22 -18.66
C ALA A 194 -19.11 -10.79 -17.47
N HIS A 195 -19.60 -10.62 -16.23
CA HIS A 195 -19.01 -11.25 -15.04
C HIS A 195 -19.07 -12.77 -15.09
N ALA A 196 -20.18 -13.35 -15.55
CA ALA A 196 -20.31 -14.79 -15.70
C ALA A 196 -19.32 -15.34 -16.74
N ALA A 197 -19.21 -14.69 -17.90
CA ALA A 197 -18.23 -15.04 -18.92
C ALA A 197 -16.78 -14.91 -18.41
N TYR A 198 -16.49 -13.84 -17.66
CA TYR A 198 -15.17 -13.61 -17.08
C TYR A 198 -14.80 -14.70 -16.08
N ARG A 199 -15.70 -15.01 -15.15
CA ARG A 199 -15.49 -16.07 -14.15
C ARG A 199 -15.31 -17.44 -14.80
N HIS A 200 -16.09 -17.74 -15.86
CA HIS A 200 -15.93 -18.99 -16.61
C HIS A 200 -14.55 -19.10 -17.27
N ARG A 201 -14.03 -18.01 -17.86
CA ARG A 201 -12.73 -18.00 -18.55
C ARG A 201 -11.54 -18.03 -17.58
N PHE A 202 -11.58 -17.24 -16.52
CA PHE A 202 -10.41 -17.02 -15.65
C PHE A 202 -10.49 -17.71 -14.27
N GLY A 203 -11.65 -18.23 -13.89
CA GLY A 203 -11.83 -18.99 -12.64
C GLY A 203 -11.96 -18.13 -11.37
N HIS A 204 -12.02 -16.81 -11.49
CA HIS A 204 -12.15 -15.89 -10.36
C HIS A 204 -13.10 -14.71 -10.69
N PRO A 205 -13.64 -13.97 -9.70
CA PRO A 205 -14.44 -12.79 -9.99
C PRO A 205 -13.63 -11.69 -10.66
N PHE A 206 -14.32 -10.83 -11.40
CA PHE A 206 -13.74 -9.64 -11.99
C PHE A 206 -13.48 -8.59 -10.91
N VAL A 207 -12.24 -8.08 -10.85
CA VAL A 207 -11.82 -7.05 -9.90
C VAL A 207 -11.20 -5.87 -10.65
N ILE A 208 -11.54 -4.66 -10.22
CA ILE A 208 -10.98 -3.42 -10.74
C ILE A 208 -11.00 -2.37 -9.64
N CYS A 209 -9.91 -1.63 -9.51
CA CYS A 209 -9.82 -0.43 -8.72
C CYS A 209 -10.28 0.76 -9.55
N LEU A 210 -11.32 1.44 -9.05
CA LEU A 210 -11.88 2.65 -9.66
C LEU A 210 -11.58 3.89 -8.81
N ASP A 211 -10.66 3.78 -7.84
CA ASP A 211 -10.24 4.92 -7.04
C ASP A 211 -9.58 5.98 -7.94
N GLY A 212 -9.98 7.24 -7.76
CA GLY A 212 -9.52 8.36 -8.60
C GLY A 212 -10.31 8.55 -9.90
N VAL A 213 -11.21 7.63 -10.26
CA VAL A 213 -12.12 7.80 -11.40
C VAL A 213 -13.32 8.66 -10.98
N PRO A 214 -13.70 9.70 -11.75
CA PRO A 214 -14.91 10.46 -11.49
C PRO A 214 -16.16 9.56 -11.45
N PRO A 215 -17.14 9.79 -10.54
CA PRO A 215 -18.33 8.97 -10.43
C PRO A 215 -19.14 8.84 -11.74
N ALA A 216 -19.15 9.91 -12.55
CA ALA A 216 -19.81 9.92 -13.85
C ALA A 216 -19.16 8.99 -14.87
N GLU A 217 -17.83 8.82 -14.83
CA GLU A 217 -17.08 7.93 -15.73
C GLU A 217 -16.98 6.50 -15.21
N THR A 218 -17.27 6.26 -13.94
CA THR A 218 -17.12 4.95 -13.29
C THR A 218 -17.87 3.82 -14.02
N PRO A 219 -19.14 3.98 -14.44
CA PRO A 219 -19.84 2.96 -15.22
C PRO A 219 -19.16 2.63 -16.55
N ASP A 220 -18.73 3.66 -17.28
CA ASP A 220 -18.12 3.48 -18.60
C ASP A 220 -16.75 2.83 -18.49
N ARG A 221 -15.94 3.24 -17.50
CA ARG A 221 -14.65 2.60 -17.19
C ARG A 221 -14.82 1.15 -16.81
N LEU A 222 -15.82 0.82 -15.99
CA LEU A 222 -16.13 -0.55 -15.60
C LEU A 222 -16.50 -1.41 -16.82
N LEU A 223 -17.46 -0.95 -17.64
CA LEU A 223 -17.92 -1.66 -18.81
C LEU A 223 -16.84 -1.82 -19.88
N ALA A 224 -16.02 -0.79 -20.11
CA ALA A 224 -14.90 -0.86 -21.03
C ALA A 224 -13.85 -1.86 -20.55
N SER A 225 -13.52 -1.85 -19.25
CA SER A 225 -12.49 -2.72 -18.68
C SER A 225 -12.88 -4.19 -18.68
N VAL A 226 -14.13 -4.53 -18.33
CA VAL A 226 -14.57 -5.94 -18.37
C VAL A 226 -14.57 -6.46 -19.80
N ARG A 227 -14.95 -5.63 -20.79
CA ARG A 227 -14.95 -6.01 -22.21
C ARG A 227 -13.54 -6.21 -22.76
N SER A 228 -12.60 -5.31 -22.46
CA SER A 228 -11.23 -5.44 -22.96
C SER A 228 -10.52 -6.64 -22.32
N ARG A 229 -10.63 -6.78 -20.99
CA ARG A 229 -9.94 -7.83 -20.24
C ARG A 229 -10.47 -9.23 -20.51
N LEU A 230 -11.72 -9.36 -20.96
CA LEU A 230 -12.26 -10.62 -21.45
C LEU A 230 -11.47 -11.21 -22.62
N ALA A 231 -10.69 -10.41 -23.37
CA ALA A 231 -9.86 -10.88 -24.47
C ALA A 231 -8.42 -11.23 -24.07
N ASN A 232 -7.97 -10.82 -22.87
CA ASN A 232 -6.58 -10.96 -22.43
C ASN A 232 -6.12 -12.42 -22.34
N ASP A 233 -4.83 -12.64 -22.57
CA ASP A 233 -4.21 -13.92 -22.25
C ASP A 233 -4.36 -14.22 -20.74
N PRO A 234 -4.62 -15.48 -20.32
CA PRO A 234 -4.77 -15.81 -18.92
C PRO A 234 -3.58 -15.41 -18.04
N ASP A 235 -2.35 -15.40 -18.55
CA ASP A 235 -1.16 -15.05 -17.77
C ASP A 235 -1.08 -13.54 -17.54
N GLU A 236 -1.34 -12.75 -18.57
CA GLU A 236 -1.44 -11.30 -18.48
C GLU A 236 -2.58 -10.88 -17.55
N GLU A 237 -3.73 -11.54 -17.67
CA GLU A 237 -4.89 -11.24 -16.84
C GLU A 237 -4.66 -11.56 -15.36
N ARG A 238 -3.92 -12.62 -15.05
CA ARG A 238 -3.52 -12.92 -13.66
C ARG A 238 -2.65 -11.83 -13.07
N GLN A 239 -1.69 -11.30 -13.83
CA GLN A 239 -0.82 -10.21 -13.37
C GLN A 239 -1.62 -8.93 -13.13
N LEU A 240 -2.49 -8.57 -14.07
CA LEU A 240 -3.34 -7.38 -13.97
C LEU A 240 -4.33 -7.51 -12.81
N THR A 241 -4.94 -8.68 -12.63
CA THR A 241 -5.86 -8.97 -11.51
C THR A 241 -5.17 -8.80 -10.16
N ALA A 242 -3.94 -9.30 -10.02
CA ALA A 242 -3.15 -9.12 -8.80
C ALA A 242 -2.91 -7.64 -8.51
N GLU A 243 -2.56 -6.85 -9.53
CA GLU A 243 -2.34 -5.42 -9.41
C GLU A 243 -3.61 -4.65 -9.02
N GLU A 244 -4.75 -4.97 -9.65
CA GLU A 244 -6.04 -4.36 -9.32
C GLU A 244 -6.46 -4.68 -7.87
N LEU A 245 -6.21 -5.90 -7.40
CA LEU A 245 -6.48 -6.27 -6.01
C LEU A 245 -5.58 -5.50 -5.02
N ARG A 246 -4.29 -5.29 -5.34
CA ARG A 246 -3.39 -4.43 -4.54
C ARG A 246 -3.91 -3.00 -4.46
N ARG A 247 -4.34 -2.43 -5.57
CA ARG A 247 -4.90 -1.08 -5.62
C ARG A 247 -6.18 -0.95 -4.79
N LEU A 248 -7.05 -1.96 -4.82
CA LEU A 248 -8.24 -2.02 -3.96
C LEU A 248 -7.84 -2.03 -2.48
N ALA A 249 -6.90 -2.89 -2.08
CA ALA A 249 -6.40 -2.97 -0.71
C ALA A 249 -5.80 -1.64 -0.23
N ARG A 250 -4.96 -1.01 -1.07
CA ARG A 250 -4.36 0.31 -0.82
C ARG A 250 -5.41 1.40 -0.61
N GLY A 251 -6.43 1.43 -1.47
CA GLY A 251 -7.57 2.35 -1.37
C GLY A 251 -8.36 2.19 -0.08
N ARG A 252 -8.65 0.94 0.31
CA ARG A 252 -9.38 0.60 1.54
C ARG A 252 -8.58 0.97 2.79
N LEU A 253 -7.28 0.66 2.83
CA LEU A 253 -6.37 1.05 3.90
C LEU A 253 -6.28 2.56 4.07
N ALA A 254 -6.16 3.29 2.96
CA ALA A 254 -6.09 4.74 2.98
C ALA A 254 -7.38 5.36 3.56
N ARG A 255 -8.54 4.78 3.27
CA ARG A 255 -9.82 5.17 3.88
C ARG A 255 -9.84 4.86 5.39
N MET A 256 -9.45 3.66 5.78
CA MET A 256 -9.36 3.25 7.19
C MET A 256 -8.46 4.19 8.01
N ALA A 257 -7.28 4.52 7.52
CA ALA A 257 -6.31 5.38 8.21
C ALA A 257 -6.77 6.85 8.33
N ARG A 258 -7.69 7.28 7.46
CA ARG A 258 -8.38 8.57 7.56
C ARG A 258 -9.66 8.52 8.40
N GLY A 259 -10.04 7.34 8.91
CA GLY A 259 -11.26 7.15 9.69
C GLY A 259 -12.53 7.08 8.84
N CYS A 260 -12.41 6.92 7.52
CA CYS A 260 -13.54 6.68 6.63
C CYS A 260 -13.94 5.19 6.65
N ALA A 261 -15.23 4.91 6.49
CA ALA A 261 -15.71 3.54 6.39
C ALA A 261 -15.06 2.79 5.22
N ILE A 262 -14.62 1.57 5.47
CA ILE A 262 -14.15 0.66 4.42
C ILE A 262 -15.37 0.25 3.59
N ARG A 263 -15.37 0.59 2.30
CA ARG A 263 -16.38 0.15 1.34
C ARG A 263 -15.77 -0.95 0.48
N THR A 264 -16.29 -2.17 0.63
CA THR A 264 -16.02 -3.26 -0.30
C THR A 264 -16.80 -3.00 -1.60
N THR A 265 -16.13 -3.14 -2.74
CA THR A 265 -16.68 -2.79 -4.05
C THR A 265 -17.82 -3.75 -4.38
N GLY A 266 -19.09 -3.32 -4.26
CA GLY A 266 -20.26 -4.17 -4.55
C GLY A 266 -21.09 -4.57 -3.33
N GLN A 267 -20.69 -4.23 -2.11
CA GLN A 267 -21.52 -4.49 -0.94
C GLN A 267 -22.64 -3.44 -0.84
N ARG A 268 -23.84 -3.82 -1.28
CA ARG A 268 -25.07 -3.12 -0.91
C ARG A 268 -25.12 -3.11 0.61
N SER A 269 -25.27 -1.94 1.19
CA SER A 269 -25.75 -1.80 2.56
C SER A 269 -27.02 -2.65 2.68
N ARG A 270 -26.92 -3.81 3.34
CA ARG A 270 -28.09 -4.51 3.85
C ARG A 270 -28.66 -3.60 4.93
N GLY A 271 -29.53 -2.68 4.50
CA GLY A 271 -30.32 -1.87 5.39
C GLY A 271 -31.02 -2.78 6.38
N ALA A 272 -30.88 -2.46 7.65
CA ALA A 272 -31.64 -3.01 8.74
C ALA A 272 -33.13 -3.03 8.36
N ARG A 273 -33.64 -4.21 7.98
CA ARG A 273 -35.08 -4.44 7.92
C ARG A 273 -35.46 -5.01 9.28
N GLY A 274 -36.20 -4.19 10.01
CA GLY A 274 -36.57 -4.40 11.40
C GLY A 274 -37.14 -5.77 11.66
N ARG A 275 -36.63 -6.36 12.74
CA ARG A 275 -37.27 -7.42 13.50
C ARG A 275 -38.56 -6.82 14.08
N ALA A 276 -39.70 -7.12 13.48
CA ALA A 276 -40.99 -6.95 14.11
C ALA A 276 -41.43 -8.33 14.62
N ASP A 277 -41.03 -8.64 15.85
CA ASP A 277 -41.82 -9.51 16.74
C ASP A 277 -43.13 -8.75 17.00
N THR A 278 -44.33 -9.32 16.86
CA THR A 278 -45.02 -10.06 17.95
C THR A 278 -46.32 -10.65 17.38
N PRO A 279 -46.71 -11.89 17.73
CA PRO A 279 -48.04 -12.42 17.44
C PRO A 279 -49.04 -12.01 18.53
N HIS A 280 -50.21 -11.49 18.15
CA HIS A 280 -51.31 -11.19 19.06
C HIS A 280 -52.31 -12.35 19.06
N PRO A 281 -52.71 -12.90 20.22
CA PRO A 281 -53.79 -13.87 20.30
C PRO A 281 -55.11 -13.20 20.66
N ARG A 282 -56.18 -13.49 19.92
CA ARG A 282 -57.55 -13.67 20.43
C ARG A 282 -58.32 -14.62 19.52
#